data_AF-A0AAD7JNV9-F1
#
_entry.id   AF-A0AAD7JNV9-F1
#
_cell.length_a   1.000
_cell.length_b   1.000
_cell.length_c   1.000
_cell.angle_alpha   90.00
_cell.angle_beta   90.00
_cell.angle_gamma   90.00
#
_symmetry.space_group_name_H-M   'P 1'
#
loop_
_entity.id
_entity.type
_entity.pdbx_description
1 polymer ?
#
loop_
_entity_poly.entity_id
_entity_poly.type
_entity_poly.pdbx_seq_one_letter_code
_entity_poly.pdbx_strand_id
1 'polypeptide(L)'
;MLFSRSSLPLVALTSCISTVVAGPIHSSLSKRGKNVLIGYRYVSEDQAEEYNTYGRLTAVGSSSTQLGEGAYIYPSLNEFVVPEEYWQCTIFADHDKFRQAKKMYIPQTSNTFFSSRRLERYLSEAMMDATSTVLFSKIDGDPQEHIQMMLPPYYLERSPKFHGAFGEGDLGISVKCLPKG
;
A
#
# COMPACT_ATOMS: atom_id res chain seq x y z
N MET A 1 58.08 76.71 21.04
CA MET A 1 58.47 75.28 20.97
C MET A 1 57.18 74.49 21.09
N LEU A 2 56.52 74.12 19.98
CA LEU A 2 56.68 72.90 19.16
C LEU A 2 56.11 71.61 19.81
N PHE A 3 55.20 70.96 19.05
CA PHE A 3 54.68 69.58 19.12
C PHE A 3 53.60 69.28 20.19
N SER A 4 52.60 68.42 20.00
CA SER A 4 52.22 67.49 18.92
C SER A 4 50.73 67.14 19.05
N ARG A 5 50.06 66.84 17.92
CA ARG A 5 48.71 66.25 17.87
C ARG A 5 48.78 64.74 18.15
N SER A 6 47.75 64.16 18.75
CA SER A 6 47.47 62.72 18.63
C SER A 6 45.96 62.47 18.74
N SER A 7 45.34 62.35 17.58
CA SER A 7 43.97 61.90 17.35
C SER A 7 43.93 60.38 17.30
N LEU A 8 43.13 59.75 18.17
CA LEU A 8 42.82 58.32 18.12
C LEU A 8 41.43 58.14 17.48
N PRO A 9 41.28 57.37 16.39
CA PRO A 9 39.97 57.00 15.86
C PRO A 9 39.37 55.82 16.64
N LEU A 10 38.14 55.98 17.10
CA LEU A 10 37.32 54.93 17.71
C LEU A 10 36.74 54.05 16.58
N VAL A 11 37.13 52.78 16.52
CA VAL A 11 36.56 51.79 15.59
C VAL A 11 35.20 51.34 16.14
N ALA A 12 34.12 51.71 15.45
CA ALA A 12 32.78 51.20 15.74
C ALA A 12 32.56 49.85 15.02
N LEU A 13 32.44 48.77 15.78
CA LEU A 13 31.98 47.48 15.25
C LEU A 13 30.46 47.52 15.04
N THR A 14 30.04 47.62 13.77
CA THR A 14 28.64 47.46 13.38
C THR A 14 28.32 45.97 13.28
N SER A 15 27.63 45.43 14.30
CA SER A 15 27.09 44.07 14.27
C SER A 15 25.86 44.03 13.34
N CYS A 16 25.99 43.37 12.19
CA CYS A 16 24.86 43.04 11.34
C CYS A 16 24.05 41.92 11.99
N ILE A 17 22.94 42.27 12.65
CA ILE A 17 21.96 41.30 13.14
C ILE A 17 21.12 40.85 11.94
N SER A 18 21.51 39.74 11.33
CA SER A 18 20.69 39.05 10.32
C SER A 18 19.46 38.44 11.01
N THR A 19 18.33 39.13 10.96
CA THR A 19 17.06 38.54 11.40
C THR A 19 16.62 37.49 10.39
N VAL A 20 16.77 36.21 10.74
CA VAL A 20 16.18 35.10 10.00
C VAL A 20 14.68 35.14 10.24
N VAL A 21 13.91 35.61 9.26
CA VAL A 21 12.44 35.49 9.27
C VAL A 21 12.10 34.03 8.96
N ALA A 22 11.89 33.23 10.00
CA ALA A 22 11.27 31.93 9.86
C ALA A 22 9.78 32.13 9.55
N GLY A 23 9.42 32.11 8.26
CA GLY A 23 8.02 32.14 7.84
C GLY A 23 7.30 30.88 8.32
N PRO A 24 6.04 30.97 8.78
CA PRO A 24 5.27 29.79 9.13
C PRO A 24 5.07 28.96 7.87
N ILE A 25 5.73 27.81 7.80
CA ILE A 25 5.40 26.78 6.81
C ILE A 25 4.00 26.30 7.22
N HIS A 26 2.98 26.78 6.51
CA HIS A 26 1.62 26.25 6.62
C HIS A 26 1.71 24.72 6.57
N SER A 27 1.37 24.09 7.69
CA SER A 27 1.43 22.65 7.93
C SER A 27 0.35 21.90 7.15
N SER A 28 0.25 22.10 5.84
CA SER A 28 -0.54 21.24 4.95
C SER A 28 0.14 19.89 4.69
N LEU A 29 1.42 19.74 5.09
CA LEU A 29 2.15 18.47 5.10
C LEU A 29 1.57 17.44 6.10
N SER A 30 0.78 17.87 7.08
CA SER A 30 0.19 16.97 8.09
C SER A 30 -1.02 16.16 7.58
N LYS A 31 -1.52 16.43 6.37
CA LYS A 31 -2.75 15.82 5.83
C LYS A 31 -2.56 14.90 4.63
N ARG A 32 -1.33 14.57 4.24
CA ARG A 32 -1.11 13.36 3.46
C ARG A 32 -1.20 12.22 4.47
N GLY A 33 -2.35 11.53 4.52
CA GLY A 33 -2.38 10.17 5.06
C GLY A 33 -1.16 9.45 4.49
N LYS A 34 -0.34 8.88 5.37
CA LYS A 34 0.95 8.29 4.99
C LYS A 34 0.64 7.05 4.15
N ASN A 35 0.34 7.23 2.87
CA ASN A 35 0.06 6.13 1.98
C ASN A 35 1.36 5.32 1.87
N VAL A 36 1.29 4.06 2.26
CA VAL A 36 2.40 3.11 2.18
C VAL A 36 2.16 2.15 1.04
N LEU A 37 3.24 1.81 0.34
CA LEU A 37 3.22 0.73 -0.63
C LEU A 37 2.89 -0.58 0.09
N ILE A 38 1.84 -1.26 -0.33
CA ILE A 38 1.46 -2.58 0.21
C ILE A 38 1.69 -3.72 -0.79
N GLY A 39 2.08 -3.39 -2.03
CA GLY A 39 2.60 -4.35 -2.99
C GLY A 39 2.16 -4.07 -4.42
N TYR A 40 2.24 -5.12 -5.23
CA TYR A 40 2.02 -5.09 -6.66
C TYR A 40 0.99 -6.15 -7.07
N ARG A 41 0.25 -5.89 -8.14
CA ARG A 41 -0.66 -6.86 -8.75
C ARG A 41 -0.53 -6.79 -10.26
N TYR A 42 -0.62 -7.94 -10.90
CA TYR A 42 -0.68 -8.03 -12.36
C TYR A 42 -2.09 -8.41 -12.80
N VAL A 43 -2.62 -7.71 -13.79
CA VAL A 43 -3.99 -7.88 -14.28
C VAL A 43 -4.06 -7.68 -15.79
N SER A 44 -5.15 -8.11 -16.43
CA SER A 44 -5.44 -7.73 -17.81
C SER A 44 -5.58 -6.21 -17.98
N GLU A 45 -5.36 -5.73 -19.20
CA GLU A 45 -5.56 -4.32 -19.56
C GLU A 45 -6.95 -3.81 -19.12
N ASP A 46 -8.02 -4.56 -19.44
CA ASP A 46 -9.39 -4.24 -19.07
C ASP A 46 -9.60 -3.98 -17.57
N GLN A 47 -8.90 -4.72 -16.72
CA GLN A 47 -8.99 -4.59 -15.26
C GLN A 47 -8.09 -3.45 -14.75
N ALA A 48 -6.94 -3.23 -15.39
CA ALA A 48 -6.05 -2.11 -15.09
C ALA A 48 -6.69 -0.77 -15.43
N GLU A 49 -7.38 -0.67 -16.56
CA GLU A 49 -8.16 0.52 -16.94
C GLU A 49 -9.28 0.80 -15.95
N GLU A 50 -9.97 -0.25 -15.50
CA GLU A 50 -10.99 -0.13 -14.45
C GLU A 50 -10.38 0.43 -13.16
N TYR A 51 -9.30 -0.17 -12.67
CA TYR A 51 -8.58 0.30 -11.48
C TYR A 51 -8.10 1.74 -11.61
N ASN A 52 -7.56 2.13 -12.78
CA ASN A 52 -7.12 3.50 -13.04
C ASN A 52 -8.30 4.49 -13.06
N THR A 53 -9.45 4.07 -13.60
CA THR A 53 -10.67 4.90 -13.65
C THR A 53 -11.22 5.18 -12.25
N TYR A 54 -11.29 4.16 -11.40
CA TYR A 54 -11.79 4.31 -10.02
C TYR A 54 -10.73 4.82 -9.04
N GLY A 55 -9.44 4.69 -9.39
CA GLY A 55 -8.31 4.95 -8.50
C GLY A 55 -8.23 3.98 -7.32
N ARG A 56 -9.01 2.89 -7.32
CA ARG A 56 -9.13 1.88 -6.25
C ARG A 56 -9.16 0.47 -6.84
N LEU A 57 -8.90 -0.53 -6.00
CA LEU A 57 -9.12 -1.92 -6.38
C LEU A 57 -10.62 -2.21 -6.35
N THR A 58 -11.15 -2.69 -7.46
CA THR A 58 -12.51 -3.22 -7.56
C THR A 58 -12.50 -4.74 -7.33
N ALA A 59 -13.67 -5.28 -7.02
CA ALA A 59 -13.89 -6.70 -6.83
C ALA A 59 -13.51 -7.44 -8.10
N VAL A 60 -12.76 -8.51 -7.93
CA VAL A 60 -12.20 -9.29 -9.02
C VAL A 60 -12.30 -10.76 -8.63
N GLY A 61 -12.68 -11.58 -9.60
CA GLY A 61 -12.60 -13.02 -9.42
C GLY A 61 -11.14 -13.43 -9.19
N SER A 62 -10.89 -14.37 -8.29
CA SER A 62 -9.57 -14.96 -8.21
C SER A 62 -9.46 -16.12 -9.18
N SER A 63 -8.44 -16.11 -10.04
CA SER A 63 -8.04 -17.27 -10.83
C SER A 63 -7.38 -18.37 -9.97
N SER A 64 -6.96 -18.01 -8.75
CA SER A 64 -6.33 -18.89 -7.76
C SER A 64 -7.16 -18.90 -6.47
N THR A 65 -7.79 -20.03 -6.15
CA THR A 65 -8.64 -20.16 -4.95
C THR A 65 -7.86 -20.54 -3.70
N GLN A 66 -6.53 -20.37 -3.67
CA GLN A 66 -5.69 -20.83 -2.57
C GLN A 66 -6.15 -20.29 -1.22
N LEU A 67 -6.41 -18.99 -1.13
CA LEU A 67 -6.91 -18.30 0.07
C LEU A 67 -8.37 -17.84 -0.09
N GLY A 68 -9.07 -18.29 -1.14
CA GLY A 68 -10.42 -17.86 -1.48
C GLY A 68 -10.48 -16.63 -2.39
N GLU A 69 -11.64 -15.97 -2.39
CA GLU A 69 -11.91 -14.79 -3.22
C GLU A 69 -11.25 -13.53 -2.65
N GLY A 70 -10.72 -12.68 -3.53
CA GLY A 70 -10.09 -11.42 -3.14
C GLY A 70 -9.03 -10.96 -4.14
N ALA A 71 -8.43 -9.80 -3.87
CA ALA A 71 -7.33 -9.27 -4.66
C ALA A 71 -5.99 -9.75 -4.09
N TYR A 72 -5.33 -10.62 -4.84
CA TYR A 72 -3.98 -11.11 -4.56
C TYR A 72 -2.93 -10.06 -4.97
N ILE A 73 -1.98 -9.82 -4.08
CA ILE A 73 -0.96 -8.78 -4.11
C ILE A 73 0.38 -9.40 -3.72
N TYR A 74 1.45 -9.02 -4.42
CA TYR A 74 2.80 -9.53 -4.23
C TYR A 74 3.71 -8.43 -3.63
N PRO A 75 4.62 -8.78 -2.71
CA PRO A 75 5.50 -7.81 -2.09
C PRO A 75 6.53 -7.20 -3.06
N SER A 76 6.94 -7.93 -4.11
CA SER A 76 7.87 -7.39 -5.09
C SER A 76 7.49 -7.67 -6.55
N LEU A 77 8.23 -7.02 -7.44
CA LEU A 77 8.04 -7.15 -8.89
C LEU A 77 8.57 -8.50 -9.37
N ASN A 78 7.88 -9.10 -10.34
CA ASN A 78 8.28 -10.32 -11.04
C ASN A 78 8.33 -11.60 -10.16
N GLU A 79 7.74 -11.58 -8.96
CA GLU A 79 7.59 -12.79 -8.11
C GLU A 79 6.55 -13.77 -8.65
N PHE A 80 5.72 -13.33 -9.59
CA PHE A 80 4.72 -14.17 -10.23
C PHE A 80 4.82 -14.07 -11.75
N VAL A 81 4.99 -15.22 -12.40
CA VAL A 81 5.02 -15.31 -13.86
C VAL A 81 3.61 -15.07 -14.38
N VAL A 82 3.45 -14.01 -15.18
CA VAL A 82 2.19 -13.61 -15.79
C VAL A 82 2.39 -13.37 -17.28
N PRO A 83 1.32 -13.44 -18.08
CA PRO A 83 1.38 -13.09 -19.49
C PRO A 83 2.01 -11.71 -19.75
N GLU A 84 2.62 -11.53 -20.91
CA GLU A 84 3.32 -10.29 -21.27
C GLU A 84 2.34 -9.12 -21.41
N GLU A 85 1.14 -9.39 -21.88
CA GLU A 85 0.05 -8.43 -22.06
C GLU A 85 -0.56 -7.92 -20.76
N TYR A 86 -0.18 -8.49 -19.60
CA TYR A 86 -0.66 -8.00 -18.32
C TYR A 86 -0.04 -6.66 -17.95
N TRP A 87 -0.86 -5.81 -17.34
CA TRP A 87 -0.43 -4.55 -16.77
C TRP A 87 0.04 -4.76 -15.34
N GLN A 88 0.97 -3.90 -14.90
CA GLN A 88 1.47 -3.86 -13.54
C GLN A 88 0.77 -2.75 -12.76
N CYS A 89 0.15 -3.12 -11.65
CA CYS A 89 -0.50 -2.20 -10.72
C CYS A 89 0.30 -2.07 -9.43
N THR A 90 0.63 -0.85 -9.05
CA THR A 90 1.21 -0.50 -7.75
C THR A 90 0.10 -0.09 -6.79
N ILE A 91 0.08 -0.68 -5.60
CA ILE A 91 -1.02 -0.54 -4.65
C ILE A 91 -0.50 0.09 -3.37
N PHE A 92 -1.14 1.18 -2.97
CA PHE A 92 -0.90 1.86 -1.71
C PHE A 92 -2.12 1.77 -0.82
N ALA A 93 -1.91 1.90 0.49
CA ALA A 93 -2.99 2.05 1.47
C ALA A 93 -2.60 3.10 2.52
N ASP A 94 -3.59 3.67 3.19
CA ASP A 94 -3.36 4.50 4.37
C ASP A 94 -2.66 3.65 5.44
N HIS A 95 -1.50 4.12 5.92
CA HIS A 95 -0.67 3.39 6.87
C HIS A 95 -1.44 2.96 8.13
N ASP A 96 -2.23 3.86 8.72
CA ASP A 96 -2.84 3.59 10.00
C ASP A 96 -4.03 2.65 9.86
N LYS A 97 -4.83 2.80 8.81
CA LYS A 97 -5.90 1.86 8.46
C LYS A 97 -5.34 0.49 8.12
N PHE A 98 -4.31 0.44 7.26
CA PHE A 98 -3.66 -0.80 6.89
C PHE A 98 -3.07 -1.49 8.11
N ARG A 99 -2.36 -0.78 9.00
CA ARG A 99 -1.79 -1.33 10.23
C ARG A 99 -2.87 -1.94 11.15
N GLN A 100 -4.01 -1.28 11.29
CA GLN A 100 -5.11 -1.70 12.16
C GLN A 100 -5.96 -2.86 11.60
N ALA A 101 -5.94 -3.07 10.29
CA ALA A 101 -6.70 -4.16 9.67
C ALA A 101 -6.33 -5.52 10.27
N LYS A 102 -7.33 -6.41 10.43
CA LYS A 102 -7.09 -7.80 10.83
C LYS A 102 -6.20 -8.47 9.78
N LYS A 103 -5.15 -9.14 10.24
CA LYS A 103 -4.18 -9.84 9.38
C LYS A 103 -3.94 -11.22 9.93
N MET A 104 -3.85 -12.22 9.06
CA MET A 104 -3.49 -13.58 9.43
C MET A 104 -2.56 -14.19 8.39
N TYR A 105 -1.48 -14.82 8.88
CA TYR A 105 -0.65 -15.66 8.04
C TYR A 105 -1.18 -17.09 8.07
N ILE A 106 -1.39 -17.69 6.89
CA ILE A 106 -1.89 -19.04 6.71
C ILE A 106 -0.71 -19.95 6.34
N PRO A 107 -0.23 -20.78 7.28
CA PRO A 107 0.89 -21.67 6.98
C PRO A 107 0.43 -22.80 6.07
N GLN A 108 1.28 -23.21 5.13
CA GLN A 108 0.99 -24.33 4.22
C GLN A 108 0.69 -25.64 4.96
N THR A 109 1.30 -25.84 6.15
CA THR A 109 1.06 -27.00 7.03
C THR A 109 -0.34 -27.05 7.63
N SER A 110 -1.13 -25.97 7.55
CA SER A 110 -2.51 -25.95 8.07
C SER A 110 -3.50 -26.74 7.22
N ASN A 111 -3.14 -27.12 5.98
CA ASN A 111 -4.00 -27.87 5.06
C ASN A 111 -5.34 -27.14 4.76
N THR A 112 -5.32 -25.81 4.79
CA THR A 112 -6.48 -24.92 4.54
C THR A 112 -6.58 -24.44 3.11
N PHE A 113 -5.47 -24.47 2.37
CA PHE A 113 -5.41 -24.00 0.99
C PHE A 113 -6.44 -24.72 0.10
N PHE A 114 -7.05 -23.96 -0.82
CA PHE A 114 -8.06 -24.44 -1.76
C PHE A 114 -9.31 -25.06 -1.10
N SER A 115 -9.53 -24.82 0.20
CA SER A 115 -10.68 -25.33 0.94
C SER A 115 -11.29 -24.25 1.83
N SER A 116 -12.29 -23.53 1.31
CA SER A 116 -12.99 -22.47 2.04
C SER A 116 -13.47 -22.93 3.41
N ARG A 117 -14.06 -24.12 3.51
CA ARG A 117 -14.50 -24.70 4.79
C ARG A 117 -13.37 -24.86 5.81
N ARG A 118 -12.19 -25.30 5.38
CA ARG A 118 -11.05 -25.49 6.29
C ARG A 118 -10.44 -24.16 6.68
N LEU A 119 -10.34 -23.22 5.74
CA LEU A 119 -9.87 -21.86 5.98
C LEU A 119 -10.80 -21.12 6.96
N GLU A 120 -12.11 -21.18 6.76
CA GLU A 120 -13.11 -20.59 7.65
C GLU A 120 -13.00 -21.14 9.08
N ARG A 121 -12.84 -22.47 9.23
CA ARG A 121 -12.64 -23.08 10.54
C ARG A 121 -11.33 -22.62 11.19
N TYR A 122 -10.24 -22.55 10.43
CA TYR A 122 -8.95 -22.09 10.93
C TYR A 122 -9.01 -20.63 11.42
N LEU A 123 -9.71 -19.77 10.67
CA LEU A 123 -9.89 -18.37 11.04
C LEU A 123 -10.84 -18.21 12.23
N SER A 124 -11.90 -19.01 12.33
CA SER A 124 -12.86 -18.91 13.43
C SER A 124 -12.27 -19.30 14.78
N GLU A 125 -11.33 -20.23 14.82
CA GLU A 125 -10.51 -20.54 16.01
C GLU A 125 -9.75 -19.31 16.52
N ALA A 126 -9.39 -18.38 15.63
CA ALA A 126 -8.77 -17.10 15.95
C ALA A 126 -9.76 -15.92 16.05
N MET A 127 -11.08 -16.18 16.04
CA MET A 127 -12.14 -15.16 16.01
C MET A 127 -12.02 -14.20 14.81
N MET A 128 -11.59 -14.73 13.66
CA MET A 128 -11.45 -14.04 12.39
C MET A 128 -12.34 -14.69 11.32
N ASP A 129 -12.53 -13.99 10.20
CA ASP A 129 -13.28 -14.45 9.04
C ASP A 129 -12.53 -14.12 7.75
N ALA A 130 -12.73 -14.93 6.70
CA ALA A 130 -12.04 -14.76 5.42
C ALA A 130 -12.53 -13.54 4.63
N THR A 131 -13.70 -12.98 4.97
CA THR A 131 -14.31 -11.89 4.18
C THR A 131 -13.80 -10.52 4.59
N SER A 132 -13.24 -10.36 5.81
CA SER A 132 -12.73 -9.08 6.34
C SER A 132 -11.28 -9.12 6.85
N THR A 133 -10.64 -10.29 6.85
CA THR A 133 -9.24 -10.46 7.26
C THR A 133 -8.29 -10.48 6.08
N VAL A 134 -7.27 -9.63 6.10
CA VAL A 134 -6.17 -9.68 5.12
C VAL A 134 -5.35 -10.94 5.36
N LEU A 135 -5.25 -11.80 4.36
CA LEU A 135 -4.55 -13.09 4.49
C LEU A 135 -3.19 -13.03 3.83
N PHE A 136 -2.21 -13.70 4.42
CA PHE A 136 -0.88 -13.88 3.85
C PHE A 136 -0.58 -15.37 3.74
N SER A 137 0.13 -15.78 2.70
CA SER A 137 0.64 -17.14 2.61
C SER A 137 1.85 -17.21 1.69
N LYS A 138 2.59 -18.32 1.73
CA LYS A 138 3.40 -18.73 0.57
C LYS A 138 2.47 -19.04 -0.61
N ILE A 139 2.93 -18.82 -1.83
CA ILE A 139 2.22 -19.27 -3.04
C ILE A 139 2.37 -20.79 -3.13
N ASP A 140 1.25 -21.51 -3.20
CA ASP A 140 1.30 -22.97 -3.33
C ASP A 140 1.87 -23.38 -4.69
N GLY A 141 2.77 -24.35 -4.70
CA GLY A 141 3.46 -24.81 -5.90
C GLY A 141 4.59 -23.89 -6.39
N ASP A 142 4.87 -22.77 -5.72
CA ASP A 142 6.00 -21.91 -6.06
C ASP A 142 7.30 -22.42 -5.40
N PRO A 143 8.30 -22.89 -6.18
CA PRO A 143 9.54 -23.41 -5.65
C PRO A 143 10.41 -22.35 -4.96
N GLN A 144 10.17 -21.07 -5.24
CA GLN A 144 10.90 -19.95 -4.62
C GLN A 144 10.26 -19.50 -3.29
N GLU A 145 9.13 -20.11 -2.92
CA GLU A 145 8.40 -19.82 -1.69
C GLU A 145 8.01 -18.34 -1.52
N HIS A 146 7.70 -17.64 -2.62
CA HIS A 146 7.28 -16.24 -2.54
C HIS A 146 6.01 -16.09 -1.72
N ILE A 147 5.86 -14.93 -1.10
CA ILE A 147 4.70 -14.59 -0.27
C ILE A 147 3.68 -13.84 -1.13
N GLN A 148 2.42 -14.15 -0.92
CA GLN A 148 1.29 -13.37 -1.43
C GLN A 148 0.45 -12.84 -0.26
N MET A 149 -0.19 -11.71 -0.51
CA MET A 149 -1.22 -11.11 0.33
C MET A 149 -2.54 -11.13 -0.43
N MET A 150 -3.61 -11.62 0.20
CA MET A 150 -4.97 -11.52 -0.31
C MET A 150 -5.72 -10.45 0.49
N LEU A 151 -6.15 -9.40 -0.22
CA LEU A 151 -7.12 -8.44 0.30
C LEU A 151 -8.53 -9.00 0.07
N PRO A 152 -9.29 -9.25 1.14
CA PRO A 152 -10.59 -9.86 1.00
C PRO A 152 -11.62 -8.86 0.45
N PRO A 153 -12.77 -9.36 -0.05
CA PRO A 153 -13.81 -8.55 -0.68
C PRO A 153 -14.25 -7.33 0.12
N TYR A 154 -14.21 -7.40 1.46
CA TYR A 154 -14.58 -6.28 2.33
C TYR A 154 -13.82 -4.98 2.01
N TYR A 155 -12.59 -5.04 1.48
CA TYR A 155 -11.79 -3.86 1.15
C TYR A 155 -11.77 -3.51 -0.34
N LEU A 156 -12.61 -4.15 -1.15
CA LEU A 156 -12.68 -3.95 -2.59
C LEU A 156 -13.95 -3.19 -2.96
N GLU A 157 -13.83 -2.30 -3.95
CA GLU A 157 -14.98 -1.58 -4.50
C GLU A 157 -15.84 -2.47 -5.39
N ARG A 158 -17.08 -2.09 -5.63
CA ARG A 158 -17.92 -2.80 -6.62
C ARG A 158 -17.29 -2.69 -8.01
N SER A 159 -17.13 -3.83 -8.69
CA SER A 159 -16.79 -3.84 -10.12
C SER A 159 -18.07 -3.78 -10.97
N PRO A 160 -18.09 -3.00 -12.08
CA PRO A 160 -19.13 -3.09 -13.08
C PRO A 160 -19.01 -4.35 -13.95
N LYS A 161 -17.81 -4.96 -14.03
CA LYS A 161 -17.50 -6.13 -14.88
C LYS A 161 -17.58 -7.46 -14.13
N PHE A 162 -17.52 -7.43 -12.80
CA PHE A 162 -17.56 -8.63 -11.95
C PHE A 162 -18.64 -8.53 -10.86
N HIS A 163 -19.45 -9.59 -10.73
CA HIS A 163 -20.61 -9.63 -9.82
C HIS A 163 -20.36 -10.39 -8.50
N GLY A 164 -19.09 -10.57 -8.10
CA GLY A 164 -18.77 -11.21 -6.82
C GLY A 164 -18.87 -10.27 -5.62
N ALA A 165 -18.41 -10.75 -4.48
CA ALA A 165 -18.45 -10.00 -3.23
C ALA A 165 -17.56 -8.75 -3.30
N PHE A 166 -18.00 -7.72 -2.58
CA PHE A 166 -17.31 -6.46 -2.30
C PHE A 166 -17.81 -5.96 -0.93
N GLY A 167 -17.24 -4.89 -0.38
CA GLY A 167 -17.70 -4.38 0.91
C GLY A 167 -17.34 -2.94 1.20
N GLU A 168 -17.68 -2.51 2.41
CA GLU A 168 -17.57 -1.11 2.86
C GLU A 168 -16.27 -0.83 3.64
N GLY A 169 -15.38 -1.83 3.74
CA GLY A 169 -14.10 -1.69 4.40
C GLY A 169 -13.20 -0.71 3.67
N ASP A 170 -12.59 0.19 4.41
CA ASP A 170 -11.71 1.20 3.83
C ASP A 170 -10.30 1.09 4.42
N LEU A 171 -9.33 0.69 3.58
CA LEU A 171 -7.90 0.78 3.90
C LEU A 171 -7.27 2.06 3.33
N GLY A 172 -8.06 2.97 2.75
CA GLY A 172 -7.53 4.10 1.99
C GLY A 172 -6.75 3.64 0.76
N ILE A 173 -7.21 2.56 0.11
CA ILE A 173 -6.51 1.97 -1.03
C ILE A 173 -6.46 3.00 -2.16
N SER A 174 -5.28 3.13 -2.76
CA SER A 174 -5.11 3.78 -4.05
C SER A 174 -4.26 2.90 -4.95
N VAL A 175 -4.63 2.80 -6.22
CA VAL A 175 -3.93 1.95 -7.19
C VAL A 175 -3.56 2.77 -8.44
N LYS A 176 -2.40 2.44 -9.02
CA LYS A 176 -1.99 2.94 -10.33
C LYS A 176 -1.44 1.80 -11.16
N CYS A 177 -2.00 1.61 -12.35
CA CYS A 177 -1.60 0.57 -13.28
C CYS A 177 -0.93 1.16 -14.52
N LEU A 178 0.13 0.49 -14.99
CA LEU A 178 0.89 0.84 -16.19
C LEU A 178 1.14 -0.43 -17.03
N PRO A 179 1.30 -0.32 -18.36
CA PRO A 179 1.75 -1.45 -19.18
C PRO A 179 3.10 -1.98 -18.65
N LYS A 180 3.30 -3.30 -18.69
CA LYS A 180 4.65 -3.87 -18.55
C LYS A 180 5.43 -3.51 -19.81
N GLY A 181 6.57 -2.83 -19.64
CA GLY A 181 7.47 -2.44 -20.73
C GLY A 181 8.31 -3.59 -21.25
#